data_AF-A0AAV6LJR0-F1
#
_entry.id   AF-A0AAV6LJR0-F1
#
_cell.length_a   1.000
_cell.length_b   1.000
_cell.length_c   1.000
_cell.angle_alpha   90.00
_cell.angle_beta   90.00
_cell.angle_gamma   90.00
#
_symmetry.space_group_name_H-M   'P 1'
#
loop_
_entity.id
_entity.type
_entity.pdbx_description
1 polymer ?
#
loop_
_entity_poly.entity_id
_entity_poly.type
_entity_poly.pdbx_seq_one_letter_code
_entity_poly.pdbx_strand_id
1 'polypeptide(L)'
;MEVMNKYITIKAHINGAPHESDFELKTETFPISVESGSNDVVVRSLYLSIDPYQINRMKSHNSLQNTSSFAVGIVPGEAIDAFGVGRVVASGHPGFEKGDLVSGMIS
;
A
#
# COMPACT_ATOMS: atom_id res chain seq x y z
N MET A 1 -2.32 8.51 18.88
CA MET A 1 -1.17 7.66 19.26
C MET A 1 -0.38 7.44 17.99
N GLU A 2 0.94 7.60 18.02
CA GLU A 2 1.79 7.40 16.83
C GLU A 2 2.54 6.08 16.92
N VAL A 3 2.84 5.49 15.77
CA VAL A 3 3.66 4.28 15.64
C VAL A 3 4.69 4.45 14.54
N MET A 4 5.74 3.64 14.58
CA MET A 4 6.68 3.53 13.47
C MET A 4 6.11 2.59 12.41
N ASN A 5 5.79 3.12 11.23
CA ASN A 5 5.34 2.37 10.07
C ASN A 5 6.53 2.03 9.17
N LYS A 6 6.63 0.79 8.73
CA LYS A 6 7.66 0.32 7.79
C LYS A 6 7.00 -0.04 6.47
N TYR A 7 7.55 0.47 5.37
CA TYR A 7 7.01 0.24 4.04
C TYR A 7 8.14 0.08 3.01
N ILE A 8 7.81 -0.59 1.91
CA ILE A 8 8.73 -0.82 0.79
C ILE A 8 8.41 0.16 -0.33
N THR A 9 9.46 0.74 -0.92
CA THR A 9 9.38 1.63 -2.09
C THR A 9 10.29 1.13 -3.20
N ILE A 10 10.10 1.60 -4.44
CA ILE A 10 11.11 1.48 -5.50
C ILE A 10 11.99 2.75 -5.53
N LYS A 11 13.31 2.60 -5.74
CA LYS A 11 14.26 3.73 -5.80
C LYS A 11 14.18 4.50 -7.12
N ALA A 12 13.83 3.79 -8.19
CA ALA A 12 13.63 4.31 -9.54
C ALA A 12 12.66 3.38 -10.29
N HIS A 13 12.20 3.80 -11.46
CA HIS A 13 11.42 2.94 -12.33
C HIS A 13 12.25 1.74 -12.84
N ILE A 14 11.61 0.57 -12.91
CA ILE A 14 12.25 -0.70 -13.26
C ILE A 14 11.79 -1.13 -14.66
N ASN A 15 12.60 -0.84 -15.68
CA ASN A 15 12.30 -1.17 -17.09
C ASN A 15 12.83 -2.56 -17.50
N GLY A 16 12.65 -3.54 -16.62
CA GLY A 16 13.20 -4.89 -16.77
C GLY A 16 12.70 -5.84 -15.68
N ALA A 17 13.47 -6.89 -15.41
CA ALA A 17 13.23 -7.73 -14.25
C ALA A 17 13.66 -6.98 -12.97
N PRO A 18 12.85 -7.02 -11.90
CA PRO A 18 13.20 -6.38 -10.64
C PRO A 18 14.30 -7.16 -9.92
N HIS A 19 15.19 -6.43 -9.25
CA HIS A 19 16.19 -6.93 -8.33
C HIS A 19 15.94 -6.38 -6.92
N GLU A 20 16.39 -7.08 -5.88
CA GLU A 20 16.25 -6.61 -4.50
C GLU A 20 16.83 -5.20 -4.28
N SER A 21 17.91 -4.86 -5.00
CA SER A 21 18.56 -3.55 -4.95
C SER A 21 17.68 -2.39 -5.43
N ASP A 22 16.66 -2.67 -6.23
CA ASP A 22 15.73 -1.67 -6.75
C ASP A 22 14.75 -1.20 -5.67
N PHE A 23 14.58 -2.00 -4.61
CA PHE A 23 13.70 -1.71 -3.50
C PHE A 23 14.44 -1.05 -2.34
N GLU A 24 13.67 -0.35 -1.52
CA GLU A 24 14.13 0.30 -0.30
C GLU A 24 13.10 0.11 0.80
N LEU A 25 13.56 -0.30 2.00
CA LEU A 25 12.76 -0.31 3.21
C LEU A 25 12.85 1.07 3.86
N LYS A 26 11.73 1.79 3.90
CA LYS A 26 11.62 3.07 4.59
C LYS A 26 10.84 2.91 5.88
N THR A 27 11.01 3.90 6.76
CA THR A 27 10.26 3.98 8.02
C THR A 27 9.80 5.40 8.23
N GLU A 28 8.56 5.56 8.70
CA GLU A 28 7.96 6.85 9.02
C GLU A 28 7.15 6.76 10.31
N THR A 29 6.82 7.93 10.87
CA THR A 29 5.86 8.02 11.98
C THR A 29 4.44 8.10 11.41
N PHE A 30 3.55 7.23 11.88
CA PHE A 30 2.17 7.15 11.41
C PHE A 30 1.17 7.33 12.56
N PRO A 31 0.19 8.25 12.46
CA PRO A 31 -0.82 8.46 13.49
C PRO A 31 -1.93 7.39 13.41
N ILE A 32 -2.15 6.66 14.51
CA ILE A 32 -3.32 5.78 14.70
C ILE A 32 -4.50 6.64 15.17
N SER A 33 -5.05 7.42 14.24
CA SER A 33 -6.27 8.19 14.44
C SER A 33 -6.93 8.44 13.09
N VAL A 34 -8.25 8.56 13.11
CA VAL A 34 -9.07 8.96 11.97
C VAL A 34 -9.71 10.31 12.30
N GLU A 35 -9.96 11.13 11.29
CA GLU A 35 -10.67 12.38 11.51
C GLU A 35 -12.13 12.11 11.91
N SER A 36 -12.67 12.93 12.81
CA SER A 36 -14.06 12.77 13.26
C SER A 36 -15.01 13.05 12.10
N GLY A 37 -15.85 12.08 11.76
CA GLY A 37 -16.79 12.16 10.64
C GLY A 37 -16.21 11.72 9.29
N SER A 38 -14.94 11.29 9.23
CA SER A 38 -14.41 10.65 8.02
C SER A 38 -14.86 9.19 7.92
N ASN A 39 -14.79 8.65 6.70
CA ASN A 39 -15.03 7.23 6.44
C ASN A 39 -13.72 6.43 6.36
N ASP A 40 -12.64 6.97 6.92
CA ASP A 40 -11.33 6.36 6.83
C ASP A 40 -11.20 5.18 7.80
N VAL A 41 -10.36 4.22 7.41
CA VAL A 41 -10.05 3.05 8.22
C VAL A 41 -8.55 2.88 8.23
N VAL A 42 -7.96 2.93 9.43
CA VAL A 42 -6.55 2.61 9.62
C VAL A 42 -6.43 1.12 9.87
N VAL A 43 -5.62 0.46 9.05
CA VAL A 43 -5.44 -0.99 9.06
C VAL A 43 -3.99 -1.33 9.32
N ARG A 44 -3.74 -2.28 10.21
CA ARG A 44 -2.45 -2.95 10.35
C ARG A 44 -2.38 -4.12 9.38
N SER A 45 -1.54 -4.02 8.36
CA SER A 45 -1.28 -5.11 7.41
C SER A 45 -0.74 -6.35 8.13
N LEU A 46 -1.31 -7.51 7.81
CA LEU A 46 -0.87 -8.81 8.34
C LEU A 46 -0.24 -9.67 7.25
N TYR A 47 -0.83 -9.65 6.05
CA TYR A 47 -0.39 -10.40 4.88
C TYR A 47 -0.56 -9.53 3.63
N LEU A 48 0.35 -9.68 2.67
CA LEU A 48 0.32 -9.01 1.37
C LEU A 48 0.42 -10.07 0.27
N SER A 49 -0.31 -9.83 -0.83
CA SER A 49 -0.24 -10.60 -2.07
C SER A 49 0.75 -9.92 -3.02
N ILE A 50 1.68 -10.70 -3.56
CA ILE A 50 2.66 -10.22 -4.55
C ILE A 50 2.30 -10.82 -5.90
N ASP A 51 1.46 -10.09 -6.64
CA ASP A 51 0.91 -10.56 -7.91
C ASP A 51 1.69 -10.04 -9.13
N PRO A 52 1.75 -10.79 -10.25
CA PRO A 52 2.54 -10.42 -11.42
C PRO A 52 2.24 -9.04 -12.03
N TYR A 53 1.02 -8.51 -11.83
CA TYR A 53 0.64 -7.20 -12.38
C TYR A 53 1.50 -6.05 -11.83
N GLN A 54 2.03 -6.20 -10.61
CA GLN A 54 2.85 -5.19 -9.93
C GLN A 54 4.08 -4.80 -10.77
N ILE A 55 4.67 -5.74 -11.50
CA ILE A 55 5.85 -5.48 -12.35
C ILE A 55 5.55 -4.40 -13.41
N ASN A 56 4.35 -4.41 -13.99
CA ASN A 56 3.99 -3.42 -15.00
C ASN A 56 3.77 -2.02 -14.41
N ARG A 57 3.46 -1.94 -13.12
CA ARG A 57 3.30 -0.69 -12.38
C ARG A 57 4.64 -0.04 -12.04
N MET A 58 5.70 -0.85 -11.88
CA MET A 58 7.05 -0.35 -11.55
C MET A 58 7.80 0.25 -12.77
N LYS A 59 7.32 0.00 -13.99
CA LYS A 59 7.92 0.51 -15.23
C LYS A 59 7.65 2.00 -15.39
N SER A 60 8.57 2.73 -16.03
CA SER A 60 8.37 4.17 -16.30
C SER A 60 7.25 4.43 -17.29
N HIS A 61 6.94 3.43 -18.13
CA HIS A 61 5.79 3.44 -19.02
C HIS A 61 5.37 2.01 -19.34
N ASN A 62 4.07 1.73 -19.24
CA ASN A 62 3.45 0.52 -19.75
C ASN A 62 2.03 0.82 -20.22
N SER A 63 1.63 0.28 -21.37
CA SER A 63 0.29 0.53 -21.94
C SER A 63 -0.85 0.09 -21.02
N LEU A 64 -0.59 -0.82 -20.08
CA LEU A 64 -1.57 -1.29 -19.10
C LEU A 64 -1.79 -0.30 -17.95
N GLN A 65 -0.93 0.69 -17.73
CA GLN A 65 -1.03 1.57 -16.56
C GLN A 65 -2.30 2.43 -16.52
N ASN A 66 -2.97 2.59 -17.68
CA ASN A 66 -4.20 3.37 -17.81
C ASN A 66 -5.45 2.49 -17.98
N THR A 67 -5.35 1.16 -17.82
CA THR A 67 -6.48 0.25 -18.09
C THR A 67 -7.38 0.02 -16.89
N SER A 68 -6.91 0.31 -15.67
CA SER A 68 -7.72 0.19 -14.45
C SER A 68 -7.11 1.00 -13.30
N SER A 69 -7.90 1.27 -12.26
CA SER A 69 -7.43 1.88 -11.01
C SER A 69 -6.32 1.07 -10.31
N PHE A 70 -6.26 -0.24 -10.53
CA PHE A 70 -5.24 -1.12 -9.93
C PHE A 70 -3.94 -1.19 -10.74
N ALA A 71 -3.93 -0.63 -11.95
CA ALA A 71 -2.77 -0.68 -12.85
C ALA A 71 -1.92 0.59 -12.80
N VAL A 72 -2.33 1.60 -12.02
CA VAL A 72 -1.64 2.89 -11.90
C VAL A 72 -0.17 2.67 -11.57
N GLY A 73 0.71 3.39 -12.26
CA GLY A 73 2.16 3.31 -12.07
C GLY A 73 2.56 3.66 -10.64
N ILE A 74 3.54 2.93 -10.11
CA ILE A 74 4.13 3.21 -8.79
C ILE A 74 5.14 4.33 -8.96
N VAL A 75 4.98 5.40 -8.18
CA VAL A 75 5.92 6.52 -8.16
C VAL A 75 7.14 6.14 -7.33
N PRO A 76 8.37 6.30 -7.85
CA PRO A 76 9.58 6.04 -7.06
C PRO A 76 9.62 6.83 -5.75
N GLY A 77 9.94 6.13 -4.68
CA GLY A 77 9.98 6.68 -3.32
C GLY A 77 8.66 6.63 -2.55
N GLU A 78 7.53 6.28 -3.19
CA GLU A 78 6.23 6.05 -2.54
C GLU A 78 6.04 4.58 -2.15
N ALA A 79 5.14 4.35 -1.18
CA ALA A 79 4.80 3.01 -0.71
C ALA A 79 4.14 2.18 -1.81
N ILE A 80 4.56 0.91 -1.93
CA ILE A 80 3.91 -0.04 -2.84
C ILE A 80 2.64 -0.55 -2.18
N ASP A 81 1.49 -0.23 -2.77
CA ASP A 81 0.20 -0.82 -2.41
C ASP A 81 0.03 -2.21 -3.02
N ALA A 82 -0.66 -3.08 -2.28
CA ALA A 82 -0.96 -4.44 -2.73
C ALA A 82 -2.25 -4.94 -2.11
N PHE A 83 -2.86 -5.95 -2.76
CA PHE A 83 -3.93 -6.69 -2.12
C PHE A 83 -3.39 -7.40 -0.88
N GLY A 84 -4.16 -7.39 0.20
CA GLY A 84 -3.72 -8.00 1.44
C GLY A 84 -4.85 -8.26 2.42
N VAL A 85 -4.46 -8.80 3.57
CA VAL A 85 -5.32 -8.96 4.74
C VAL A 85 -4.73 -8.13 5.87
N GLY A 86 -5.58 -7.37 6.53
CA GLY A 86 -5.19 -6.51 7.63
C GLY A 86 -6.19 -6.53 8.77
N ARG A 87 -5.79 -5.92 9.89
CA ARG A 87 -6.63 -5.73 11.07
C ARG A 87 -6.91 -4.26 11.31
N VAL A 88 -8.17 -3.90 11.47
CA VAL A 88 -8.57 -2.52 11.78
C VAL A 88 -8.02 -2.10 13.14
N VAL A 89 -7.31 -0.97 13.19
CA VAL A 89 -6.75 -0.39 14.42
C VAL A 89 -7.42 0.92 14.82
N ALA A 90 -7.99 1.64 13.86
CA ALA A 90 -8.89 2.79 14.05
C ALA A 90 -9.86 2.88 12.86
N SER A 91 -11.07 3.36 13.07
CA SER A 91 -12.09 3.47 12.02
C SER A 91 -13.03 4.64 12.32
N GLY A 92 -13.31 5.44 11.30
CA GLY A 92 -14.40 6.42 11.27
C GLY A 92 -15.63 5.88 10.53
N HIS A 93 -15.46 4.78 9.80
CA HIS A 93 -16.50 4.17 9.00
C HIS A 93 -17.41 3.28 9.87
N PRO A 94 -18.75 3.44 9.83
CA PRO A 94 -19.70 2.69 10.68
C PRO A 94 -19.82 1.19 10.35
N GLY A 95 -19.05 0.71 9.37
CA GLY A 95 -19.07 -0.67 8.88
C GLY A 95 -17.82 -1.45 9.25
N PHE A 96 -16.87 -0.82 9.95
CA PHE A 96 -15.62 -1.42 10.36
C PHE A 96 -15.33 -1.02 11.81
N GLU A 97 -15.12 -2.02 12.65
CA GLU A 97 -14.79 -1.85 14.06
C GLU A 97 -13.34 -2.22 14.33
N LYS A 98 -12.77 -1.63 15.38
CA LYS A 98 -11.40 -1.95 15.81
C LYS A 98 -11.32 -3.45 16.16
N GLY A 99 -10.39 -4.14 15.50
CA GLY A 99 -10.17 -5.57 15.68
C GLY A 99 -10.63 -6.43 14.50
N ASP A 100 -11.50 -5.89 13.63
CA ASP A 100 -11.99 -6.58 12.43
C ASP A 100 -10.85 -6.99 11.51
N LEU A 101 -11.05 -8.13 10.83
CA LEU A 101 -10.20 -8.57 9.74
C LEU A 101 -10.81 -8.13 8.42
N VAL A 102 -10.01 -7.45 7.61
CA VAL A 102 -10.41 -6.90 6.31
C VAL A 102 -9.47 -7.37 5.22
N SER A 103 -9.98 -7.45 3.99
CA SER A 103 -9.19 -7.76 2.80
C SER A 103 -9.49 -6.77 1.69
N GLY A 104 -8.45 -6.31 0.99
CA GLY A 104 -8.58 -5.33 -0.08
C GLY A 104 -7.21 -4.80 -0.50
N MET A 105 -7.19 -3.69 -1.24
CA MET A 105 -5.96 -2.95 -1.49
C MET A 105 -5.49 -2.26 -0.20
N ILE A 106 -4.24 -2.45 0.17
CA ILE A 106 -3.63 -1.86 1.37
C ILE A 106 -2.34 -1.16 0.96
N SER A 107 -2.14 0.06 1.45
CA SER A 107 -0.97 0.92 1.21
C SER A 107 -0.40 1.43 2.53
#